data_AF-A0A952UVZ0-F1
#
_entry.id   AF-A0A952UVZ0-F1
#
_cell.length_a   1.000
_cell.length_b   1.000
_cell.length_c   1.000
_cell.angle_alpha   90.00
_cell.angle_beta   90.00
_cell.angle_gamma   90.00
#
_symmetry.space_group_name_H-M   'P 1'
#
loop_
_entity.id
_entity.type
_entity.pdbx_description
1 polymer ?
#
loop_
_entity_poly.entity_id
_entity_poly.type
_entity_poly.pdbx_seq_one_letter_code
_entity_poly.pdbx_strand_id
1 'polypeptide(L)'
;MTRVSPHPDALLCALVLAPATFSRNRFYHLYEGAEGRRVRRRARRLRGLIRQLLGQGRERAELLGRIELSDGAVLLRFRVENLAYQRSTSLSPLEASLVSYALSRAGEHELEAADRERVEASLARLRDDFPELDLPAP
;
A
#
# COMPACT_ATOMS: atom_id res chain seq x y z
N MET A 1 -16.04 -23.26 10.04
CA MET A 1 -14.92 -22.29 9.97
C MET A 1 -15.49 -20.89 10.15
N THR A 2 -15.19 -20.25 11.27
CA THR A 2 -15.61 -18.87 11.55
C THR A 2 -14.88 -17.95 10.57
N ARG A 3 -15.63 -17.16 9.79
CA ARG A 3 -15.04 -16.23 8.81
C ARG A 3 -14.44 -15.05 9.57
N VAL A 4 -13.12 -15.04 9.76
CA VAL A 4 -12.41 -13.89 10.33
C VAL A 4 -12.25 -12.83 9.22
N SER A 5 -12.72 -11.62 9.50
CA SER A 5 -12.46 -10.46 8.64
C SER A 5 -11.20 -9.77 9.15
N PRO A 6 -10.14 -9.64 8.34
CA PRO A 6 -8.90 -9.05 8.79
C PRO A 6 -9.05 -7.55 9.04
N HIS A 7 -8.13 -7.02 9.85
CA HIS A 7 -8.02 -5.58 9.99
C HIS A 7 -7.83 -4.90 8.60
N PRO A 8 -8.59 -3.84 8.26
CA PRO A 8 -8.59 -3.24 6.92
C PRO A 8 -7.22 -2.77 6.44
N ASP A 9 -6.42 -2.23 7.36
CA ASP A 9 -5.06 -1.75 7.11
C ASP A 9 -4.09 -2.90 6.82
N ALA A 10 -4.26 -4.03 7.53
CA ALA A 10 -3.46 -5.23 7.32
C ALA A 10 -3.74 -5.82 5.92
N LEU A 11 -5.03 -5.90 5.54
CA LEU A 11 -5.45 -6.30 4.21
C LEU A 11 -4.95 -5.31 3.13
N LEU A 12 -4.91 -4.00 3.42
CA LEU A 12 -4.37 -2.99 2.50
C LEU A 12 -2.89 -3.26 2.20
N CYS A 13 -2.06 -3.44 3.24
CA CYS A 13 -0.64 -3.73 3.10
C CYS A 13 -0.40 -4.98 2.24
N ALA A 14 -1.12 -6.08 2.53
CA ALA A 14 -0.99 -7.30 1.75
C ALA A 14 -1.42 -7.14 0.28
N LEU A 15 -2.54 -6.46 0.02
CA LEU A 15 -3.01 -6.24 -1.35
C LEU A 15 -2.12 -5.29 -2.17
N VAL A 16 -1.26 -4.51 -1.52
CA VAL A 16 -0.26 -3.67 -2.19
C VAL A 16 1.03 -4.45 -2.44
N LEU A 17 1.57 -5.12 -1.42
CA LEU A 17 2.89 -5.77 -1.46
C LEU A 17 2.88 -7.16 -2.09
N ALA A 18 1.79 -7.90 -1.93
CA ALA A 18 1.62 -9.28 -2.37
C ALA A 18 0.18 -9.53 -2.89
N PRO A 19 -0.25 -8.84 -3.97
CA PRO A 19 -1.64 -8.88 -4.45
C PRO A 19 -2.11 -10.28 -4.90
N ALA A 20 -1.18 -11.17 -5.26
CA ALA A 20 -1.50 -12.53 -5.70
C ALA A 20 -1.85 -13.48 -4.54
N THR A 21 -1.41 -13.17 -3.31
CA THR A 21 -1.60 -14.02 -2.13
C THR A 21 -3.08 -14.14 -1.73
N PHE A 22 -3.87 -13.08 -1.95
CA PHE A 22 -5.29 -13.03 -1.60
C PHE A 22 -6.19 -13.16 -2.83
N SER A 23 -6.12 -14.30 -3.53
CA SER A 23 -6.92 -14.55 -4.73
C SER A 23 -8.42 -14.41 -4.47
N ARG A 24 -9.14 -13.80 -5.41
CA ARG A 24 -10.58 -13.51 -5.26
C ARG A 24 -11.43 -14.77 -5.08
N ASN A 25 -11.06 -15.86 -5.75
CA ASN A 25 -11.82 -17.11 -5.70
C ASN A 25 -11.69 -17.79 -4.33
N ARG A 26 -10.51 -17.71 -3.70
CA ARG A 26 -10.27 -18.28 -2.36
C ARG A 26 -10.77 -17.38 -1.24
N PHE A 27 -10.63 -16.06 -1.40
CA PHE A 27 -10.92 -15.07 -0.35
C PHE A 27 -12.13 -14.19 -0.67
N TYR A 28 -13.15 -14.74 -1.33
CA TYR A 28 -14.31 -13.97 -1.80
C TYR A 28 -14.99 -13.15 -0.68
N HIS A 29 -15.10 -13.72 0.52
CA HIS A 29 -15.71 -13.09 1.70
C HIS A 29 -15.03 -11.77 2.11
N LEU A 30 -13.71 -11.63 1.89
CA LEU A 30 -12.96 -10.39 2.13
C LEU A 30 -13.45 -9.21 1.26
N TYR A 31 -14.24 -9.50 0.23
CA TYR A 31 -14.58 -8.57 -0.83
C TYR A 31 -16.08 -8.29 -0.93
N GLU A 32 -16.92 -8.98 -0.16
CA GLU A 32 -18.38 -8.84 -0.15
C GLU A 32 -18.84 -7.56 0.55
N GLY A 33 -18.10 -7.09 1.56
CA GLY A 33 -18.42 -5.90 2.34
C GLY A 33 -18.03 -4.57 1.68
N ALA A 34 -18.66 -3.47 2.10
CA ALA A 34 -18.31 -2.12 1.65
C ALA A 34 -16.87 -1.74 2.02
N GLU A 35 -16.40 -2.21 3.17
CA GLU A 35 -15.03 -2.03 3.67
C GLU A 35 -13.99 -2.74 2.80
N GLY A 36 -14.16 -4.04 2.53
CA GLY A 36 -13.30 -4.77 1.60
C GLY A 36 -13.24 -4.12 0.20
N ARG A 37 -14.38 -3.64 -0.31
CA ARG A 37 -14.41 -2.85 -1.56
C ARG A 37 -13.59 -1.57 -1.47
N ARG A 38 -13.66 -0.84 -0.34
CA ARG A 38 -12.85 0.37 -0.09
C ARG A 38 -11.36 0.04 -0.07
N VAL A 39 -10.95 -1.00 0.67
CA VAL A 39 -9.55 -1.44 0.75
C VAL A 39 -9.00 -1.79 -0.64
N ARG A 40 -9.75 -2.56 -1.45
CA ARG A 40 -9.30 -2.87 -2.82
C ARG A 40 -9.12 -1.63 -3.70
N ARG A 41 -10.03 -0.65 -3.60
CA ARG A 41 -9.92 0.60 -4.37
C ARG A 41 -8.68 1.38 -3.94
N ARG A 42 -8.40 1.46 -2.63
CA ARG A 42 -7.17 2.07 -2.09
C ARG A 42 -5.93 1.33 -2.60
N ALA A 43 -5.86 0.01 -2.43
CA ALA A 43 -4.75 -0.82 -2.90
C ALA A 43 -4.49 -0.68 -4.41
N ARG A 44 -5.54 -0.62 -5.24
CA ARG A 44 -5.41 -0.39 -6.69
C ARG A 44 -4.83 0.98 -7.00
N ARG A 45 -5.23 2.03 -6.27
CA ARG A 45 -4.67 3.38 -6.44
C ARG A 45 -3.20 3.42 -6.05
N LEU A 46 -2.84 2.87 -4.89
CA LEU A 46 -1.44 2.82 -4.42
C LEU A 46 -0.54 2.03 -5.35
N ARG A 47 -0.96 0.84 -5.81
CA ARG A 47 -0.20 0.09 -6.82
C ARG A 47 -0.09 0.82 -8.16
N GLY A 48 -1.05 1.68 -8.50
CA GLY A 48 -0.95 2.57 -9.65
C GLY A 48 0.17 3.59 -9.46
N LEU A 49 0.14 4.31 -8.34
CA LEU A 49 1.14 5.29 -7.95
C LEU A 49 2.54 4.68 -7.86
N ILE A 50 2.70 3.58 -7.13
CA ILE A 50 3.99 2.88 -6.97
C ILE A 50 4.55 2.47 -8.33
N ARG A 51 3.73 1.90 -9.22
CA ARG A 51 4.20 1.55 -10.57
C ARG A 51 4.62 2.76 -11.38
N GLN A 52 3.94 3.90 -11.26
CA GLN A 52 4.36 5.14 -11.94
C GLN A 52 5.71 5.64 -11.39
N LEU A 53 5.89 5.62 -10.07
CA LEU A 53 7.13 6.02 -9.41
C LEU A 53 8.29 5.09 -9.75
N LEU A 54 8.03 3.78 -9.90
CA LEU A 54 9.02 2.79 -10.34
C LEU A 54 9.22 2.77 -11.87
N GLY A 55 8.52 3.61 -12.64
CA GLY A 55 8.58 3.60 -14.11
C GLY A 55 8.03 2.32 -14.76
N GLN A 56 7.23 1.51 -14.06
CA GLN A 56 6.67 0.23 -14.52
C GLN A 56 5.38 0.39 -15.34
N GLY A 57 5.31 1.39 -16.21
CA GLY A 57 4.11 1.70 -17.01
C GLY A 57 4.40 2.61 -18.19
N ARG A 58 3.36 3.19 -18.78
CA ARG A 58 3.50 4.16 -19.89
C ARG A 58 4.10 5.49 -19.45
N GLU A 59 3.96 5.82 -18.16
CA GLU A 59 4.33 7.09 -17.57
C GLU A 59 5.25 6.85 -16.37
N ARG A 60 6.41 7.51 -16.37
CA ARG A 60 7.31 7.60 -15.21
C ARG A 60 6.97 8.86 -14.42
N ALA A 61 6.89 8.70 -13.11
CA ALA A 61 6.67 9.79 -12.19
C ALA A 61 7.92 10.01 -11.31
N GLU A 62 8.31 11.26 -11.16
CA GLU A 62 9.37 11.72 -10.27
C GLU A 62 8.73 12.19 -8.96
N LEU A 63 9.20 11.66 -7.83
CA LEU A 63 8.78 12.13 -6.51
C LEU A 63 9.41 13.50 -6.23
N LEU A 64 8.58 14.52 -6.03
CA LEU A 64 9.03 15.88 -5.75
C LEU A 64 9.17 16.17 -4.25
N GLY A 65 8.44 15.43 -3.41
CA GLY A 65 8.53 15.57 -1.96
C GLY A 65 7.28 15.07 -1.22
N ARG A 66 7.40 15.05 0.11
CA ARG A 66 6.32 14.75 1.06
C ARG A 66 6.16 15.91 2.04
N ILE A 67 4.92 16.20 2.42
CA ILE A 67 4.60 17.19 3.46
C ILE A 67 3.63 16.51 4.43
N GLU A 68 3.98 16.49 5.71
CA GLU A 68 3.05 16.08 6.76
C GLU A 68 2.03 17.20 7.02
N LEU A 69 0.76 16.83 7.04
CA LEU A 69 -0.36 17.71 7.34
C LEU A 69 -0.67 17.65 8.84
N SER A 70 -1.38 18.67 9.34
CA SER A 70 -1.71 18.78 10.77
C SER A 70 -2.59 17.66 11.32
N ASP A 71 -3.29 16.93 10.45
CA ASP A 71 -4.11 15.77 10.76
C ASP A 71 -3.34 14.43 10.66
N GLY A 72 -2.03 14.48 10.41
CA GLY A 72 -1.17 13.33 10.22
C GLY A 72 -1.23 12.71 8.82
N ALA A 73 -2.08 13.20 7.93
CA ALA A 73 -2.03 12.79 6.53
C ALA A 73 -0.73 13.29 5.87
N VAL A 74 -0.28 12.60 4.84
CA VAL A 74 0.93 12.94 4.09
C VAL A 74 0.53 13.35 2.69
N LEU A 75 0.85 14.58 2.33
CA LEU A 75 0.70 15.07 0.96
C LEU A 75 1.93 14.68 0.14
N LEU A 76 1.76 13.71 -0.76
CA LEU A 76 2.79 13.28 -1.69
C LEU A 76 2.70 14.10 -2.99
N ARG A 77 3.79 14.76 -3.39
CA ARG A 77 3.87 15.51 -4.65
C ARG A 77 4.75 14.77 -5.65
N PHE A 78 4.29 14.64 -6.88
CA PHE A 78 5.05 14.00 -7.94
C PHE A 78 4.79 14.66 -9.31
N ARG A 79 5.78 14.58 -10.20
CA ARG A 79 5.70 15.07 -11.60
C ARG A 79 5.65 13.87 -12.53
N VAL A 80 4.75 13.88 -13.51
CA VAL A 80 4.78 12.91 -14.61
C VAL A 80 5.66 13.49 -15.72
N GLU A 81 6.79 12.84 -16.00
CA GLU A 81 7.86 13.38 -16.85
C GLU A 81 7.35 13.82 -18.24
N ASN A 82 6.56 12.97 -18.89
CA ASN A 82 6.14 13.18 -20.28
C ASN A 82 4.92 14.09 -20.45
N LEU A 83 4.35 14.63 -19.37
CA LEU A 83 3.09 15.39 -19.41
C LEU A 83 3.22 16.84 -18.93
N ALA A 84 4.42 17.30 -18.53
CA ALA A 84 4.63 18.57 -17.83
C ALA A 84 3.61 18.78 -16.68
N TYR A 85 3.14 17.67 -16.09
CA TYR A 85 1.98 17.64 -15.20
C TYR A 85 2.43 17.28 -13.79
N GLN A 86 2.13 18.15 -12.84
CA GLN A 86 2.35 17.90 -11.42
C GLN A 86 1.05 17.44 -10.75
N ARG A 87 1.16 16.44 -9.88
CA ARG A 87 0.06 15.94 -9.07
C ARG A 87 0.44 15.94 -7.62
N SER A 88 -0.57 16.07 -6.78
CA SER A 88 -0.49 15.79 -5.36
C SER A 88 -1.57 14.79 -4.97
N THR A 89 -1.28 13.97 -3.97
CA THR A 89 -2.27 13.09 -3.37
C THR A 89 -2.08 13.05 -1.86
N SER A 90 -3.18 13.15 -1.13
CA SER A 90 -3.17 12.97 0.33
C SER A 90 -3.28 11.48 0.64
N LEU A 91 -2.36 10.99 1.45
CA LEU A 91 -2.24 9.61 1.89
C LEU A 91 -2.40 9.57 3.41
N SER A 92 -3.03 8.52 3.94
CA SER A 92 -2.94 8.27 5.39
C SER A 92 -1.48 7.95 5.78
N PRO A 93 -1.10 8.08 7.08
CA PRO A 93 0.26 7.75 7.53
C PRO A 93 0.73 6.37 7.05
N LEU A 94 -0.13 5.36 7.19
CA LEU A 94 0.18 4.01 6.71
C LEU A 94 0.36 3.93 5.19
N GLU A 95 -0.46 4.64 4.41
CA GLU A 95 -0.35 4.63 2.95
C GLU A 95 0.96 5.25 2.48
N ALA A 96 1.39 6.35 3.12
CA ALA A 96 2.70 6.95 2.86
C ALA A 96 3.84 5.98 3.20
N SER A 97 3.85 5.39 4.40
CA SER A 97 4.86 4.40 4.79
C SER A 97 4.88 3.20 3.85
N LEU A 98 3.71 2.75 3.38
CA LEU A 98 3.59 1.63 2.46
C LEU A 98 4.17 1.95 1.07
N VAL A 99 4.05 3.20 0.61
CA VAL A 99 4.72 3.67 -0.62
C VAL A 99 6.23 3.66 -0.41
N SER A 100 6.76 4.28 0.68
CA SER A 100 8.19 4.27 1.00
C SER A 100 8.75 2.84 1.06
N TYR A 101 8.04 1.94 1.75
CA TYR A 101 8.41 0.53 1.90
C TYR A 101 8.48 -0.17 0.54
N ALA A 102 7.47 0.01 -0.32
CA ALA A 102 7.44 -0.62 -1.63
C ALA A 102 8.54 -0.11 -2.57
N LEU A 103 8.85 1.19 -2.55
CA LEU A 103 9.94 1.78 -3.32
C LEU A 103 11.30 1.29 -2.82
N SER A 104 11.48 1.20 -1.50
CA SER A 104 12.71 0.68 -0.91
C SER A 104 12.94 -0.78 -1.26
N ARG A 105 11.88 -1.61 -1.26
CA ARG A 105 11.97 -3.01 -1.72
C ARG A 105 12.37 -3.15 -3.19
N ALA A 106 12.22 -2.09 -3.99
CA ALA A 106 12.64 -2.02 -5.38
C ALA A 106 14.02 -1.35 -5.56
N GLY A 107 14.67 -0.89 -4.48
CA GLY A 107 15.97 -0.22 -4.52
C GLY A 107 15.93 1.27 -4.88
N GLU A 108 14.73 1.88 -4.94
CA GLU A 108 14.53 3.26 -5.41
C GLU A 108 14.40 4.28 -4.26
N HIS A 109 14.39 3.82 -3.00
CA HIS A 109 14.20 4.68 -1.84
C HIS A 109 14.85 4.13 -0.56
N GLU A 110 15.40 5.01 0.27
CA GLU A 110 15.83 4.66 1.63
C GLU A 110 14.60 4.54 2.54
N LEU A 111 14.52 3.46 3.33
CA LEU A 111 13.39 3.22 4.21
C LEU A 111 13.69 3.69 5.63
N GLU A 112 12.93 4.65 6.12
CA GLU A 112 12.97 5.07 7.51
C GLU A 112 12.45 3.98 8.45
N ALA A 113 13.05 3.87 9.64
CA ALA A 113 12.69 2.86 10.63
C ALA A 113 11.20 2.94 11.04
N ALA A 114 10.65 4.15 11.19
CA ALA A 114 9.25 4.36 11.53
C ALA A 114 8.28 3.89 10.41
N ASP A 115 8.66 4.06 9.15
CA ASP A 115 7.87 3.58 8.01
C ASP A 115 7.89 2.06 7.94
N ARG A 116 9.06 1.45 8.17
CA ARG A 116 9.20 0.00 8.30
C ARG A 116 8.30 -0.55 9.40
N GLU A 117 8.45 -0.04 10.62
CA GLU A 117 7.73 -0.50 11.80
C GLU A 117 6.21 -0.43 11.60
N ARG A 118 5.71 0.67 11.03
CA ARG A 118 4.27 0.87 10.77
C ARG A 118 3.69 -0.17 9.81
N VAL A 119 4.44 -0.51 8.75
CA VAL A 119 4.02 -1.51 7.75
C VAL A 119 4.12 -2.92 8.33
N GLU A 120 5.23 -3.26 8.97
CA GLU A 120 5.45 -4.59 9.55
C GLU A 120 4.47 -4.88 10.69
N ALA A 121 4.18 -3.91 11.56
CA ALA A 121 3.16 -4.04 12.61
C ALA A 121 1.76 -4.27 12.03
N SER A 122 1.44 -3.65 10.89
CA SER A 122 0.16 -3.86 10.19
C SER A 122 0.08 -5.25 9.56
N LEU A 123 1.17 -5.74 8.97
CA LEU A 123 1.25 -7.10 8.42
C LEU A 123 1.24 -8.18 9.51
N ALA A 124 1.83 -7.92 10.67
CA ALA A 124 1.81 -8.85 11.80
C ALA A 124 0.38 -9.17 12.24
N ARG A 125 -0.50 -8.16 12.31
CA ARG A 125 -1.93 -8.36 12.61
C ARG A 125 -2.64 -9.27 11.59
N LEU A 126 -2.21 -9.25 10.33
CA LEU A 126 -2.77 -10.13 9.30
C LEU A 126 -2.44 -11.61 9.55
N ARG A 127 -1.25 -11.89 10.11
CA ARG A 127 -0.85 -13.26 10.47
C ARG A 127 -1.72 -13.79 11.62
N ASP A 128 -2.05 -12.93 12.57
CA ASP A 128 -2.95 -13.29 13.66
C ASP A 128 -4.37 -13.59 13.16
N ASP A 129 -4.83 -12.82 12.15
CA ASP A 129 -6.14 -13.03 11.50
C ASP A 129 -6.16 -14.28 10.58
N PHE A 130 -5.01 -14.66 10.02
CA PHE A 130 -4.84 -15.77 9.08
C PHE A 130 -3.56 -16.57 9.34
N PRO A 131 -3.52 -17.39 10.40
CA PRO A 131 -2.32 -18.16 10.75
C PRO A 131 -1.95 -19.22 9.69
N GLU A 132 -2.91 -19.62 8.85
CA GLU A 132 -2.73 -20.57 7.76
C GLU A 132 -2.03 -19.98 6.52
N LEU A 133 -1.87 -18.66 6.46
CA LEU A 133 -1.12 -18.01 5.40
C LEU A 133 0.36 -18.05 5.76
N ASP A 134 1.12 -18.87 5.03
CA ASP A 134 2.58 -18.86 5.04
C ASP A 134 3.08 -17.57 4.37
N LEU A 135 2.88 -16.45 5.07
CA LEU A 135 3.35 -15.14 4.65
C LEU A 135 4.87 -15.11 4.85
N PRO A 136 5.65 -14.69 3.84
CA PRO A 136 7.08 -14.55 4.02
C PRO A 136 7.35 -13.61 5.19
N ALA A 137 8.31 -13.99 6.03
CA ALA A 137 8.84 -13.08 7.06
C ALA A 137 9.30 -11.78 6.38
N PRO A 138 9.11 -10.61 7.05
CA PRO A 138 9.51 -9.32 6.48
C PRO A 138 10.99 -9.27 6.10
#